data_AF-A0A8T6YEI0-F1
#
_entry.id   AF-A0A8T6YEI0-F1
#
_cell.length_a   1.000
_cell.length_b   1.000
_cell.length_c   1.000
_cell.angle_alpha   90.00
_cell.angle_beta   90.00
_cell.angle_gamma   90.00
#
_symmetry.space_group_name_H-M   'P 1'
#
loop_
_entity.id
_entity.type
_entity.pdbx_description
1 polymer ?
#
loop_
_entity_poly.entity_id
_entity_poly.type
_entity_poly.pdbx_seq_one_letter_code
_entity_poly.pdbx_strand_id
1 'polypeptide(L)'
;MAIWAWMQPVDKMWKVISDSRKGTILVYDEKSDLVLEKKGLSPEAVLLIEKHFLDVVATKMAESKTDNLQVATVTKSRYEYNYMYA
;
A
#
# COMPACT_ATOMS: atom_id res chain seq x y z
N MET A 1 -6.78 -1.28 13.41
CA MET A 1 -6.42 -0.20 12.49
C MET A 1 -5.13 -0.61 11.81
N ALA A 2 -5.09 -0.56 10.49
CA ALA A 2 -3.88 -0.81 9.72
C ALA A 2 -3.48 0.49 9.02
N ILE A 3 -2.18 0.76 9.03
CA ILE A 3 -1.59 1.90 8.35
C ILE A 3 -0.86 1.34 7.14
N TRP A 4 -1.00 2.01 6.01
CA TRP A 4 -0.42 1.61 4.75
C TRP A 4 0.28 2.80 4.11
N ALA A 5 1.44 2.56 3.52
CA ALA A 5 2.12 3.52 2.68
C ALA A 5 1.87 3.16 1.21
N TRP A 6 1.05 3.94 0.54
CA TRP A 6 0.69 3.74 -0.84
C TRP A 6 1.58 4.60 -1.74
N MET A 7 2.45 3.96 -2.52
CA MET A 7 3.31 4.64 -3.49
C MET A 7 2.53 4.94 -4.77
N GLN A 8 2.35 6.22 -5.08
CA GLN A 8 1.73 6.66 -6.33
C GLN A 8 2.75 6.65 -7.48
N PRO A 9 2.31 6.50 -8.74
CA PRO A 9 3.18 6.51 -9.92
C PRO A 9 4.01 7.79 -10.12
N VAL A 10 3.64 8.90 -9.45
CA VAL A 10 4.28 10.21 -9.55
C VAL A 10 5.31 10.47 -8.45
N ASP A 11 5.91 9.40 -7.91
CA ASP A 11 6.85 9.44 -6.77
C ASP A 11 6.28 10.06 -5.48
N LYS A 12 4.95 10.09 -5.35
CA LYS A 12 4.28 10.59 -4.14
C LYS A 12 3.94 9.43 -3.19
N MET A 13 4.15 9.64 -1.90
CA MET A 13 3.77 8.66 -0.88
C MET A 13 2.50 9.08 -0.15
N TRP A 14 1.44 8.32 -0.35
CA TRP A 14 0.17 8.53 0.35
C TRP A 14 0.07 7.62 1.57
N LYS A 15 -0.53 8.14 2.64
CA LYS A 15 -0.80 7.36 3.84
C LYS A 15 -2.25 6.93 3.84
N VAL A 16 -2.49 5.62 3.83
CA VAL A 16 -3.84 5.06 3.96
C VAL A 16 -4.01 4.49 5.35
N ILE A 17 -5.09 4.87 6.04
CA ILE A 17 -5.48 4.32 7.32
C ILE A 17 -6.79 3.56 7.10
N SER A 18 -6.74 2.25 7.30
CA SER A 18 -7.92 1.39 7.23
C SER A 18 -8.35 0.95 8.63
N ASP A 19 -9.64 1.11 8.90
CA ASP A 19 -10.29 0.64 10.12
C ASP A 19 -11.43 -0.31 9.73
N SER A 20 -11.11 -1.62 9.72
CA SER A 20 -12.07 -2.67 9.44
C SER A 20 -13.17 -2.81 10.51
N ARG A 21 -12.92 -2.37 11.75
CA ARG A 21 -13.94 -2.42 12.81
C ARG A 21 -14.97 -1.30 12.65
N LYS A 22 -14.51 -0.11 12.25
CA LYS A 22 -15.39 1.04 12.02
C LYS A 22 -15.95 1.11 10.59
N GLY A 23 -15.41 0.33 9.67
CA GLY A 23 -15.82 0.40 8.27
C GLY A 23 -15.33 1.66 7.56
N THR A 24 -14.14 2.13 7.91
CA THR A 24 -13.62 3.43 7.47
C THR A 24 -12.26 3.28 6.81
N ILE A 25 -12.06 3.97 5.68
CA ILE A 25 -10.78 4.10 4.99
C ILE A 25 -10.50 5.58 4.78
N LEU A 26 -9.32 6.02 5.21
CA LEU A 26 -8.85 7.39 5.12
C LEU A 26 -7.57 7.40 4.29
N VAL A 27 -7.47 8.30 3.33
CA VAL A 27 -6.29 8.49 2.48
C VAL A 27 -5.79 9.91 2.66
N TYR A 28 -4.52 10.03 3.02
CA TYR A 28 -3.82 11.29 3.23
C TYR A 28 -2.71 11.44 2.18
N ASP A 29 -2.51 12.67 1.72
CA ASP A 29 -1.37 13.05 0.88
C ASP A 29 -0.10 13.22 1.74
N GLU A 30 1.03 13.48 1.09
CA GLU A 30 2.32 13.75 1.72
C GLU A 30 2.28 14.93 2.69
N LYS A 31 1.44 15.92 2.40
CA LYS A 31 1.23 17.09 3.26
C LYS A 31 0.33 16.80 4.47
N SER A 32 -0.09 15.55 4.65
CA SER A 32 -1.09 15.13 5.64
C SER A 32 -2.49 15.71 5.40
N ASP A 33 -2.75 16.20 4.19
CA ASP A 33 -4.09 16.62 3.76
C ASP A 33 -4.94 15.39 3.46
N LEU A 34 -6.18 15.37 3.96
CA LEU A 34 -7.14 14.30 3.71
C LEU A 34 -7.63 14.39 2.27
N VAL A 35 -7.22 13.43 1.44
CA VAL A 35 -7.61 13.35 0.03
C VAL A 35 -8.94 12.62 -0.14
N LEU A 36 -9.10 11.52 0.61
CA LEU A 36 -10.28 10.67 0.51
C LEU A 36 -10.67 10.16 1.88
N GLU A 37 -11.97 10.23 2.16
CA GLU A 37 -12.58 9.57 3.30
C GLU A 37 -13.76 8.73 2.82
N LYS A 38 -13.72 7.45 3.14
CA LYS A 38 -14.85 6.55 2.92
C LYS A 38 -15.27 5.95 4.25
N LYS A 39 -16.52 6.22 4.64
CA LYS A 39 -17.16 5.73 5.87
C LYS A 39 -18.32 4.80 5.52
N GLY A 40 -18.72 3.96 6.48
CA GLY A 40 -19.90 3.10 6.36
C GLY A 40 -19.69 1.88 5.47
N LEU A 41 -18.44 1.47 5.26
CA LEU A 41 -18.14 0.19 4.60
C LEU A 41 -18.44 -0.96 5.56
N SER A 42 -18.84 -2.11 5.02
CA SER A 42 -18.88 -3.32 5.83
C SER A 42 -17.46 -3.74 6.22
N PRO A 43 -17.27 -4.38 7.40
CA PRO A 43 -15.97 -4.93 7.79
C PRO A 43 -15.35 -5.84 6.72
N GLU A 44 -16.18 -6.64 6.06
CA GLU A 44 -15.78 -7.56 4.99
C GLU A 44 -15.28 -6.80 3.76
N ALA A 45 -15.94 -5.69 3.40
CA ALA A 45 -15.50 -4.85 2.29
C ALA A 45 -14.14 -4.19 2.59
N VAL A 46 -13.92 -3.72 3.82
CA VAL A 46 -12.61 -3.18 4.20
C VAL A 46 -11.53 -4.26 4.14
N LEU A 47 -11.82 -5.48 4.60
CA LEU A 47 -10.88 -6.60 4.52
C LEU A 47 -10.54 -7.00 3.08
N LEU A 48 -11.52 -6.98 2.18
CA LEU A 48 -11.30 -7.25 0.75
C LEU A 48 -10.41 -6.17 0.12
N ILE A 49 -10.65 -4.90 0.45
CA ILE A 49 -9.82 -3.78 -0.02
C ILE A 49 -8.41 -3.91 0.52
N GLU A 50 -8.25 -4.25 1.81
CA GLU A 50 -6.93 -4.49 2.40
C GLU A 50 -6.18 -5.60 1.68
N LYS A 51 -6.81 -6.76 1.45
CA LYS A 51 -6.16 -7.95 0.87
C LYS A 51 -5.90 -7.88 -0.63
N HIS A 52 -6.80 -7.27 -1.40
CA HIS A 52 -6.71 -7.32 -2.87
C HIS A 52 -6.18 -6.05 -3.48
N PHE A 53 -6.40 -4.90 -2.83
CA PHE A 53 -5.95 -3.61 -3.34
C PHE A 53 -4.72 -3.15 -2.59
N LEU A 54 -4.85 -2.91 -1.28
CA LEU A 54 -3.77 -2.31 -0.49
C LEU A 54 -2.55 -3.23 -0.40
N ASP A 55 -2.71 -4.54 -0.34
CA ASP A 55 -1.58 -5.49 -0.35
C ASP A 55 -0.76 -5.44 -1.66
N VAL A 56 -1.39 -5.03 -2.78
CA VAL A 56 -0.74 -4.95 -4.09
C VAL A 56 -0.10 -3.59 -4.31
N VAL A 57 -0.78 -2.51 -3.92
CA VAL A 57 -0.36 -1.14 -4.25
C VAL A 57 0.36 -0.43 -3.11
N ALA A 58 0.24 -0.94 -1.88
CA ALA A 58 0.72 -0.28 -0.68
C ALA A 58 1.51 -1.22 0.22
N THR A 59 2.42 -0.66 0.99
CA THR A 59 3.19 -1.40 1.99
C THR A 59 2.52 -1.24 3.35
N LYS A 60 2.16 -2.36 3.99
CA LYS A 60 1.60 -2.34 5.35
C LYS A 60 2.65 -1.88 6.35
N MET A 61 2.38 -0.78 7.04
CA MET A 61 3.20 -0.26 8.13
C MET A 61 2.76 -0.97 9.43
N ALA A 62 3.49 -2.01 9.83
CA ALA A 62 3.26 -2.68 11.11
C ALA A 62 3.85 -1.84 12.26
N GLU A 63 3.06 -1.52 13.28
CA GLU A 63 3.56 -0.93 14.52
C GLU A 63 4.41 -1.97 15.29
N SER A 64 5.73 -1.76 15.25
CA SER A 64 6.79 -2.31 16.12
C SER A 64 7.22 -3.78 15.96
N LYS A 65 8.37 -3.98 15.31
CA LYS A 65 9.66 -4.25 15.97
C LYS A 65 10.78 -4.21 14.93
N THR A 66 11.92 -3.67 15.32
CA THR A 66 13.19 -3.74 14.61
C THR A 66 13.44 -5.16 14.12
N ASP A 67 13.26 -5.41 12.82
CA ASP A 67 14.12 -6.31 12.06
C ASP A 67 13.88 -6.08 10.57
N ASN A 68 14.88 -5.49 9.94
CA ASN A 68 15.14 -5.48 8.51
C ASN A 68 13.97 -5.02 7.63
N LEU A 69 13.91 -3.70 7.46
CA LEU A 69 13.37 -3.07 6.26
C LEU A 69 14.20 -3.57 5.06
N GLN A 70 13.93 -4.79 4.59
CA GLN A 70 14.23 -5.14 3.22
C GLN A 70 13.32 -4.26 2.38
N VAL A 71 13.90 -3.15 1.93
CA VAL A 71 13.45 -2.38 0.78
C VAL A 71 12.99 -3.39 -0.25
N ALA A 72 11.67 -3.53 -0.39
CA ALA A 72 11.05 -4.24 -1.49
C ALA A 72 11.44 -3.45 -2.74
N THR A 73 12.63 -3.77 -3.23
CA THR A 73 13.09 -3.39 -4.55
C THR A 73 12.07 -4.02 -5.47
N VAL A 74 11.31 -3.14 -6.12
CA VAL A 74 10.58 -3.40 -7.35
C VAL A 74 11.45 -4.35 -8.17
N THR A 75 11.07 -5.62 -8.20
CA THR A 75 11.72 -6.60 -9.05
C THR A 75 11.22 -6.32 -10.46
N LYS A 76 11.79 -5.29 -11.10
CA LYS A 76 11.84 -5.20 -12.55
C LYS A 76 12.58 -6.45 -12.98
N SER A 77 11.86 -7.40 -13.57
CA SER A 77 12.46 -8.52 -14.28
C SER A 77 13.45 -7.95 -15.30
N ARG A 78 14.75 -8.11 -15.06
CA ARG A 78 15.77 -7.91 -16.08
C ARG A 78 15.52 -8.98 -17.14
N TYR A 79 15.01 -8.57 -18.30
CA TYR A 79 15.12 -9.39 -19.49
C TYR A 79 16.61 -9.50 -19.84
N GLU A 80 17.21 -10.63 -19.52
CA GLU A 80 18.55 -10.99 -19.98
C GLU A 80 18.48 -11.25 -21.48
N TYR A 81 19.03 -10.33 -22.27
CA TYR A 81 19.15 -10.49 -23.72
C TYR A 81 20.23 -11.53 -23.99
N ASN A 82 19.83 -12.73 -24.42
CA ASN A 82 20.74 -13.84 -24.69
C ASN A 82 21.27 -13.75 -26.12
N TYR A 83 22.57 -13.49 -26.27
CA TYR A 83 23.26 -13.35 -27.57
C TYR A 83 23.51 -14.67 -28.32
N MET A 84 23.06 -15.81 -27.80
CA MET A 84 23.25 -17.12 -28.45
C MET A 84 22.34 -17.37 -29.68
N TYR A 85 21.40 -16.47 -29.97
CA TYR A 85 20.47 -16.58 -31.11
C TYR A 85 20.55 -15.37 -32.06
N ALA A 86 21.68 -14.68 -32.13
CA ALA A 86 21.93 -13.62 -33.13
C ALA A 86 22.52 -14.18 -34.42
#